data_AF-A0AB40BRE1-F1
#
_entry.id   AF-A0AB40BRE1-F1
#
_cell.length_a   1.000
_cell.length_b   1.000
_cell.length_c   1.000
_cell.angle_alpha   90.00
_cell.angle_beta   90.00
_cell.angle_gamma   90.00
#
_symmetry.space_group_name_H-M   'P 1'
#
loop_
_entity.id
_entity.type
_entity.pdbx_description
1 polymer ?
#
loop_
_entity_poly.entity_id
_entity_poly.type
_entity_poly.pdbx_seq_one_letter_code
_entity_poly.pdbx_strand_id
1 'polypeptide(L)'
;MHQGQQTPAATAGLIPGIVVKEDTVKGIFTENIQTSGAYSAREEGLKREEDVGRLRFLCYANDGIDEHMIWLIGLKNIFARQLPNMPKEYIVRLVMDR
;
A
#
# COMPACT_ATOMS: atom_id res chain seq x y z
N MET A 1 -66.94 14.04 -9.83
CA MET A 1 -66.10 15.23 -9.60
C MET A 1 -64.74 14.73 -9.12
N HIS A 2 -63.84 14.41 -10.06
CA HIS A 2 -62.60 15.18 -10.31
C HIS A 2 -61.59 15.06 -9.14
N GLN A 3 -60.63 14.12 -9.25
CA GLN A 3 -59.22 14.32 -9.69
C GLN A 3 -58.31 14.79 -8.52
N GLY A 4 -57.06 14.34 -8.35
CA GLY A 4 -56.21 13.59 -9.29
C GLY A 4 -54.95 12.95 -8.67
N GLN A 5 -54.51 11.89 -9.36
CA GLN A 5 -53.19 11.64 -9.97
C GLN A 5 -51.87 11.94 -9.22
N GLN A 6 -51.09 10.86 -9.00
CA GLN A 6 -49.63 10.82 -9.19
C GLN A 6 -49.18 9.37 -9.52
N THR A 7 -48.41 9.21 -10.60
CA THR A 7 -47.64 8.04 -11.04
C THR A 7 -46.14 8.36 -10.91
N PRO A 8 -45.18 7.47 -11.26
CA PRO A 8 -45.03 6.04 -10.96
C PRO A 8 -43.61 5.74 -10.39
N ALA A 9 -43.42 4.66 -9.63
CA ALA A 9 -42.06 4.18 -9.30
C ALA A 9 -41.98 2.66 -9.43
N ALA A 10 -41.45 2.27 -10.59
CA ALA A 10 -40.82 1.01 -10.97
C ALA A 10 -40.68 -0.06 -9.87
N THR A 11 -41.57 -1.05 -9.87
CA THR A 11 -41.24 -2.37 -9.35
C THR A 11 -40.44 -3.10 -10.43
N ALA A 12 -39.12 -3.04 -10.29
CA ALA A 12 -38.17 -3.66 -11.19
C ALA A 12 -38.48 -5.14 -11.37
N GLY A 13 -38.54 -5.55 -12.64
CA GLY A 13 -38.70 -6.93 -13.03
C GLY A 13 -37.59 -7.80 -12.45
N LEU A 14 -38.02 -8.97 -11.96
CA LEU A 14 -37.16 -10.12 -11.74
C LEU A 14 -36.35 -10.39 -13.01
N ILE A 15 -35.04 -10.14 -12.95
CA ILE A 15 -34.07 -10.88 -13.74
C ILE A 15 -33.75 -12.17 -12.97
N PRO A 16 -34.18 -13.36 -13.43
CA PRO A 16 -33.73 -14.61 -12.85
C PRO A 16 -32.39 -14.98 -13.51
N GLY A 17 -31.34 -15.15 -12.70
CA GLY A 17 -30.14 -15.85 -13.17
C GLY A 17 -28.82 -15.12 -12.96
N ILE A 18 -28.50 -14.75 -11.72
CA ILE A 18 -27.14 -15.00 -11.23
C ILE A 18 -27.26 -15.44 -9.77
N VAL A 19 -27.22 -16.76 -9.55
CA VAL A 19 -26.97 -17.30 -8.22
C VAL A 19 -25.49 -17.06 -7.96
N VAL A 20 -25.14 -15.89 -7.45
CA VAL A 20 -23.85 -15.74 -6.78
C VAL A 20 -23.99 -16.58 -5.52
N LYS A 21 -23.34 -17.75 -5.54
CA LYS A 21 -23.30 -18.69 -4.42
C LYS A 21 -22.82 -17.91 -3.19
N GLU A 22 -23.62 -17.89 -2.13
CA GLU A 22 -23.34 -17.15 -0.88
C GLU A 22 -21.95 -17.48 -0.30
N ASP A 23 -21.44 -18.68 -0.57
CA ASP A 23 -20.09 -19.13 -0.22
C ASP A 23 -18.98 -18.30 -0.88
N THR A 24 -19.18 -17.80 -2.11
CA THR A 24 -18.18 -17.01 -2.82
C THR A 24 -18.01 -15.62 -2.20
N VAL A 25 -19.11 -14.99 -1.77
CA VAL A 25 -19.07 -13.66 -1.12
C VAL A 25 -18.46 -13.75 0.27
N LYS A 26 -18.74 -14.82 1.02
CA LYS A 26 -18.11 -15.12 2.31
C LYS A 26 -16.61 -15.35 2.14
N GLY A 27 -16.20 -16.12 1.12
CA GLY A 27 -14.79 -16.35 0.78
C GLY A 27 -14.02 -15.06 0.51
N ILE A 28 -14.54 -14.20 -0.37
CA ILE A 28 -13.92 -12.90 -0.72
C ILE A 28 -13.83 -11.98 0.52
N PHE A 29 -14.86 -11.96 1.37
CA PHE A 29 -14.85 -11.15 2.59
C PHE A 29 -13.82 -11.65 3.61
N THR A 30 -13.71 -12.98 3.81
CA THR A 30 -12.71 -13.56 4.70
C THR A 30 -11.28 -13.41 4.19
N GLU A 31 -11.04 -13.54 2.89
CA GLU A 31 -9.70 -13.34 2.31
C GLU A 31 -9.24 -11.88 2.43
N ASN A 32 -10.14 -10.91 2.23
CA ASN A 32 -9.83 -9.49 2.40
C ASN A 32 -9.56 -9.12 3.87
N ILE A 33 -10.31 -9.68 4.83
CA ILE A 33 -10.09 -9.47 6.27
C ILE A 33 -8.77 -10.09 6.71
N GLN A 34 -8.45 -11.31 6.27
CA GLN A 34 -7.19 -11.99 6.63
C GLN A 34 -5.97 -11.28 6.03
N THR A 35 -6.08 -10.85 4.77
CA THR A 35 -5.05 -10.07 4.10
C THR A 35 -4.85 -8.71 4.78
N SER A 36 -5.93 -8.00 5.10
CA SER A 36 -5.89 -6.73 5.85
C SER A 36 -5.33 -6.88 7.27
N GLY A 37 -5.65 -7.99 7.94
CA GLY A 37 -5.11 -8.33 9.26
C GLY A 37 -3.61 -8.57 9.24
N ALA A 38 -3.08 -9.24 8.20
CA ALA A 38 -1.65 -9.48 8.04
C ALA A 38 -0.86 -8.17 7.81
N TYR A 39 -1.41 -7.24 7.03
CA TYR A 39 -0.81 -5.90 6.88
C TYR A 39 -0.87 -5.12 8.20
N SER A 40 -2.00 -5.13 8.90
CA SER A 40 -2.17 -4.42 10.16
C SER A 40 -1.20 -4.90 11.24
N ALA A 41 -1.02 -6.21 11.40
CA ALA A 41 -0.10 -6.79 12.35
C ALA A 41 1.37 -6.48 12.02
N ARG A 42 1.72 -6.46 10.73
CA ARG A 42 3.06 -6.07 10.27
C ARG A 42 3.36 -4.61 10.61
N GLU A 43 2.44 -3.70 10.32
CA GLU A 43 2.60 -2.27 10.62
C GLU A 43 2.70 -2.02 12.13
N GLU A 44 1.89 -2.70 12.95
CA GLU A 44 2.00 -2.62 14.42
C GLU A 44 3.38 -3.08 14.91
N GLY A 45 3.91 -4.16 14.33
CA GLY A 45 5.26 -4.66 14.63
C GLY A 45 6.34 -3.63 14.30
N LEU A 46 6.29 -3.04 13.10
CA LEU A 46 7.25 -2.00 12.68
C LEU A 46 7.17 -0.76 13.59
N LYS A 47 5.97 -0.32 13.94
CA LYS A 47 5.77 0.80 14.85
C LYS A 47 6.36 0.54 16.24
N ARG A 48 6.17 -0.66 16.78
CA ARG A 48 6.78 -1.04 18.06
C ARG A 48 8.31 -1.01 18.01
N GLU A 49 8.90 -1.40 16.89
CA GLU A 49 10.35 -1.32 16.69
C GLU A 49 10.88 0.11 16.60
N GLU A 50 10.09 1.02 16.01
CA GLU A 50 10.37 2.45 16.01
C GLU A 50 10.28 3.04 17.42
N ASP A 51 9.21 2.71 18.16
CA ASP A 51 8.98 3.19 19.53
C ASP A 51 10.11 2.79 20.50
N VAL A 52 10.67 1.57 20.35
CA VAL A 52 11.84 1.12 21.15
C VAL A 52 13.19 1.59 20.58
N GLY A 53 13.18 2.38 19.50
CA GLY A 53 14.37 2.98 18.89
C GLY A 53 15.26 2.01 18.10
N ARG A 54 14.76 0.81 17.79
CA ARG A 54 15.43 -0.23 16.99
C ARG A 54 15.33 0.07 15.49
N LEU A 55 14.23 0.68 15.07
CA LEU A 55 14.02 1.23 13.74
C LEU A 55 13.93 2.75 13.83
N ARG A 56 14.48 3.47 12.85
CA ARG A 56 14.43 4.94 12.79
C ARG A 56 14.34 5.40 11.35
N PHE A 57 13.63 6.50 11.12
CA PHE A 57 13.61 7.21 9.85
C PHE A 57 14.48 8.45 9.95
N LEU A 58 15.42 8.58 9.03
CA LEU A 58 16.44 9.63 9.03
C LEU A 58 16.52 10.22 7.62
N CYS A 59 16.74 11.52 7.53
CA CYS A 59 16.93 12.23 6.27
C CYS A 59 18.38 12.71 6.22
N TYR A 60 19.16 12.14 5.30
CA TYR A 60 20.56 12.47 5.10
C TYR A 60 20.83 12.86 3.65
N ALA A 61 21.76 13.80 3.48
CA ALA A 61 22.28 14.24 2.20
C ALA A 61 23.79 14.01 2.16
N ASN A 62 24.41 14.12 0.98
CA ASN A 62 25.86 14.06 0.85
C ASN A 62 26.50 15.36 1.36
N ASP A 63 26.63 15.50 2.68
CA ASP A 63 27.16 16.68 3.36
C ASP A 63 28.66 16.57 3.71
N GLY A 64 29.27 15.42 3.44
CA GLY A 64 30.67 15.12 3.76
C GLY A 64 30.89 14.56 5.16
N ILE A 65 29.82 14.24 5.90
CA ILE A 65 29.93 13.54 7.19
C ILE A 65 30.07 12.03 6.93
N ASP A 66 31.11 11.42 7.49
CA ASP A 66 31.45 10.01 7.27
C ASP A 66 30.29 9.06 7.62
N GLU A 67 29.60 9.33 8.73
CA GLU A 67 28.46 8.51 9.15
C GLU A 67 27.31 8.57 8.14
N HIS A 68 26.96 9.76 7.63
CA HIS A 68 25.93 9.92 6.61
C HIS A 68 26.32 9.20 5.31
N MET A 69 27.60 9.26 4.93
CA MET A 69 28.14 8.54 3.78
C MET A 69 27.99 7.02 3.90
N ILE A 70 28.22 6.45 5.09
CA ILE A 70 27.99 5.01 5.33
C ILE A 70 26.53 4.64 5.06
N TRP A 71 25.59 5.43 5.57
CA TRP A 71 24.15 5.22 5.34
C TRP A 71 23.76 5.36 3.87
N LEU A 72 24.25 6.39 3.17
CA LEU A 72 24.00 6.61 1.75
C LEU A 72 24.59 5.50 0.87
N ILE A 73 25.73 4.92 1.25
CA ILE A 73 26.31 3.75 0.57
C ILE A 73 25.43 2.51 0.77
N GLY A 74 24.88 2.32 1.97
CA GLY A 74 23.87 1.29 2.21
C GLY A 74 22.66 1.48 1.29
N LEU A 75 22.14 2.71 1.23
CA LEU A 75 20.96 3.06 0.45
C LEU A 75 21.18 2.88 -1.06
N LYS A 76 22.31 3.34 -1.63
CA LYS A 76 22.59 3.14 -3.07
C LYS A 76 22.63 1.65 -3.43
N ASN A 77 23.15 0.79 -2.54
CA ASN A 77 23.27 -0.64 -2.77
C ASN A 77 21.91 -1.35 -2.71
N ILE A 78 20.96 -0.82 -1.93
CA ILE A 78 19.58 -1.29 -1.95
C ILE A 78 18.95 -0.93 -3.30
N PHE A 79 18.99 0.34 -3.72
CA PHE A 79 18.43 0.75 -5.00
C PHE A 79 19.05 0.00 -6.19
N ALA A 80 20.36 -0.18 -6.22
CA ALA A 80 21.05 -0.91 -7.28
C ALA A 80 20.63 -2.39 -7.41
N ARG A 81 20.12 -2.99 -6.33
CA ARG A 81 19.59 -4.37 -6.34
C ARG A 81 18.10 -4.43 -6.63
N GLN A 82 17.33 -3.49 -6.10
CA GLN A 82 15.87 -3.50 -6.18
C GLN A 82 15.32 -2.85 -7.47
N LEU A 83 16.13 -2.04 -8.16
CA LEU A 83 15.75 -1.36 -9.40
C LEU A 83 16.54 -1.94 -10.59
N PRO A 84 16.13 -3.09 -11.16
CA PRO A 84 16.89 -3.78 -12.20
C PRO A 84 17.03 -2.98 -13.51
N ASN A 85 16.09 -2.07 -13.78
CA ASN A 85 16.08 -1.25 -14.99
C ASN A 85 16.79 0.10 -14.81
N MET A 86 17.29 0.42 -13.61
CA MET A 86 18.04 1.66 -13.36
C MET A 86 19.55 1.41 -13.50
N PRO A 87 20.26 2.16 -14.35
CA PRO A 87 21.72 2.07 -14.44
C PRO A 87 22.38 2.41 -13.10
N LYS A 88 23.41 1.67 -12.72
CA LYS A 88 24.09 1.84 -11.42
C LYS A 88 24.73 3.22 -11.30
N GLU A 89 25.31 3.72 -12.39
CA GLU A 89 25.92 5.04 -12.47
C GLU A 89 24.86 6.15 -12.27
N TYR A 90 23.65 5.93 -12.80
CA TYR A 90 22.53 6.86 -12.60
C TYR A 90 22.11 6.92 -11.13
N ILE A 91 22.00 5.76 -10.46
CA ILE A 91 21.69 5.68 -9.03
C ILE A 91 22.77 6.37 -8.19
N VAL A 92 24.05 6.11 -8.47
CA VAL A 92 25.16 6.74 -7.74
C VAL A 92 25.10 8.25 -7.87
N ARG A 93 24.90 8.78 -9.08
CA ARG A 93 24.80 10.22 -9.29
C ARG A 93 23.65 10.85 -8.52
N LEU A 94 22.49 10.19 -8.43
CA LEU A 94 21.36 10.74 -7.68
C LEU A 94 21.54 10.67 -6.16
N VAL A 95 22.04 9.56 -5.63
CA VAL A 95 22.17 9.35 -4.18
C VAL A 95 23.35 10.13 -3.61
N MET A 96 24.42 10.29 -4.39
CA MET A 96 25.64 10.96 -3.98
C MET A 96 25.75 12.40 -4.52
N ASP A 97 24.70 12.92 -5.16
CA ASP A 97 24.67 14.34 -5.54
C ASP A 97 24.71 15.20 -4.28
N ARG A 98 25.40 16.34 -4.37
CA ARG A 98 25.54 17.29 -3.27
C ARG A 98 24.79 18.58 -3.54
#